data_AF-A0A941AQ44-F1
#
_entry.id   AF-A0A941AQ44-F1
#
_cell.length_a   1.000
_cell.length_b   1.000
_cell.length_c   1.000
_cell.angle_alpha   90.00
_cell.angle_beta   90.00
_cell.angle_gamma   90.00
#
_symmetry.space_group_name_H-M   'P 1'
#
loop_
_entity.id
_entity.type
_entity.pdbx_description
1 polymer ?
#
loop_
_entity_poly.entity_id
_entity_poly.type
_entity_poly.pdbx_seq_one_letter_code
_entity_poly.pdbx_strand_id
1 'polypeptide(L)'
;MFFDKSLDWSNLDQDAFQILVKKAIYDLEKQNAVRALPRFLQTVYEEYRNIEQAKEMGVYPFEQSTAEIAAANLHMPIGTYEAFLDQARARIDMLLR
;
A
#
# COMPACT_ATOMS: atom_id res chain seq x y z
N MET A 1 5.75 24.36 14.90
CA MET A 1 5.96 24.62 13.46
C MET A 1 7.06 23.68 13.00
N PHE A 2 6.75 22.45 12.55
CA PHE A 2 7.72 21.53 11.93
C PHE A 2 6.96 20.49 11.09
N PHE A 3 6.34 20.94 10.00
CA PHE A 3 6.12 20.09 8.84
C PHE A 3 7.01 20.69 7.76
N ASP A 4 8.23 20.16 7.68
CA ASP A 4 9.14 20.50 6.63
C ASP A 4 8.61 19.90 5.32
N LYS A 5 8.11 20.77 4.46
CA LYS A 5 7.70 20.46 3.08
C LYS A 5 8.98 20.38 2.25
N SER A 6 9.69 19.25 2.25
CA SER A 6 10.70 18.97 1.22
C SER A 6 11.25 17.53 1.23
N LEU A 7 10.47 16.52 1.66
CA LEU A 7 10.90 15.15 1.35
C LEU A 7 10.62 14.87 -0.13
N ASP A 8 11.64 15.11 -0.94
CA ASP A 8 11.66 14.74 -2.35
C ASP A 8 11.86 13.22 -2.46
N TRP A 9 10.74 12.51 -2.58
CA TRP A 9 10.68 11.04 -2.63
C TRP A 9 11.49 10.44 -3.79
N SER A 10 11.82 11.25 -4.79
CA SER A 10 12.57 10.82 -5.99
C SER A 10 14.08 10.66 -5.77
N ASN A 11 14.62 11.16 -4.66
CA ASN A 11 16.06 11.13 -4.31
C ASN A 11 16.37 10.32 -3.04
N LEU A 12 15.42 9.50 -2.59
CA LEU A 12 15.56 8.69 -1.40
C LEU A 12 16.45 7.48 -1.70
N ASP A 13 17.69 7.57 -1.24
CA ASP A 13 18.65 6.47 -1.25
C ASP A 13 18.02 5.20 -0.66
N GLN A 14 18.32 4.02 -1.20
CA GLN A 14 17.59 2.78 -0.89
C GLN A 14 17.60 2.45 0.61
N ASP A 15 18.70 2.79 1.28
CA ASP A 15 18.87 2.68 2.72
C ASP A 15 18.00 3.68 3.50
N ALA A 16 17.86 4.90 3.01
CA ALA A 16 17.02 5.93 3.62
C ALA A 16 15.52 5.60 3.46
N PHE A 17 15.12 4.99 2.34
CA PHE A 17 13.77 4.43 2.18
C PHE A 17 13.51 3.28 3.17
N GLN A 18 14.45 2.33 3.30
CA GLN A 18 14.32 1.25 4.28
C GLN A 18 14.25 1.78 5.72
N ILE A 19 15.00 2.82 6.06
CA ILE A 19 14.95 3.46 7.38
C ILE A 19 13.59 4.11 7.62
N LEU A 20 13.03 4.80 6.62
CA LEU A 20 11.69 5.39 6.73
C LEU A 20 10.60 4.33 6.87
N VAL A 21 10.69 3.23 6.11
CA VAL A 21 9.78 2.09 6.22
C VAL A 21 9.89 1.45 7.61
N LYS A 22 11.10 1.18 8.10
CA LYS A 22 11.32 0.62 9.45
C LYS A 22 10.83 1.56 10.54
N LYS A 23 11.02 2.88 10.38
CA LYS A 23 10.54 3.88 11.32
C LYS A 23 9.01 3.96 11.32
N ALA A 24 8.37 3.93 10.15
CA ALA A 24 6.92 3.89 10.04
C ALA A 24 6.35 2.61 10.68
N ILE A 25 6.97 1.45 10.44
CA ILE A 25 6.61 0.18 11.10
C ILE A 25 6.77 0.31 12.62
N TYR A 26 7.89 0.83 13.11
CA TYR A 26 8.15 1.03 14.54
C TYR A 26 7.16 1.99 15.21
N ASP A 27 6.83 3.11 14.55
CA ASP A 27 5.85 4.09 15.05
C ASP A 27 4.42 3.49 15.06
N LEU A 28 4.08 2.65 14.07
CA LEU A 28 2.84 1.87 14.03
C LEU A 28 2.81 0.79 15.13
N GLU A 29 3.92 0.10 15.35
CA GLU A 29 4.08 -0.90 16.41
C GLU A 29 3.88 -0.28 17.80
N LYS A 30 4.49 0.87 18.04
CA LYS A 30 4.41 1.62 19.30
C LYS A 30 3.00 2.13 19.61
N GLN A 31 2.14 2.26 18.59
CA GLN A 31 0.75 2.72 18.69
C GLN A 31 -0.28 1.59 18.78
N ASN A 32 0.11 0.33 19.03
CA ASN A 32 -0.77 -0.85 18.98
C ASN A 32 -1.35 -1.16 17.57
N ALA A 33 -0.81 -0.54 16.50
CA ALA A 33 -1.31 -0.72 15.14
C ALA A 33 -0.94 -2.07 14.50
N VAL A 34 -0.10 -2.90 15.14
CA VAL A 34 0.18 -4.29 14.69
C VAL A 34 -1.09 -5.11 14.55
N ARG A 35 -2.13 -4.84 15.36
CA ARG A 35 -3.45 -5.49 15.21
C ARG A 35 -4.24 -4.97 14.01
N ALA A 36 -4.04 -3.72 13.62
CA ALA A 36 -4.72 -3.09 12.49
C ALA A 36 -4.02 -3.38 11.16
N LEU A 37 -2.71 -3.64 11.17
CA LEU A 37 -1.91 -3.91 9.97
C LEU A 37 -2.44 -5.10 9.14
N PRO A 38 -2.79 -6.27 9.71
CA PRO A 38 -3.41 -7.35 8.95
C PRO A 38 -4.71 -6.93 8.26
N ARG A 39 -5.56 -6.18 8.98
CA ARG A 39 -6.84 -5.71 8.44
C ARG A 39 -6.63 -4.69 7.33
N PHE A 40 -5.64 -3.81 7.47
CA PHE A 40 -5.27 -2.84 6.45
C PHE A 40 -4.74 -3.53 5.19
N LEU A 41 -3.82 -4.50 5.32
CA LEU A 41 -3.31 -5.27 4.19
C LEU A 41 -4.42 -6.07 3.50
N GLN A 42 -5.37 -6.60 4.27
CA GLN A 42 -6.58 -7.23 3.72
C GLN A 42 -7.39 -6.23 2.88
N THR A 43 -7.65 -5.02 3.40
CA THR A 43 -8.37 -3.97 2.65
C THR A 43 -7.64 -3.58 1.36
N VAL A 44 -6.31 -3.44 1.39
CA VAL A 44 -5.50 -3.15 0.20
C VAL A 44 -5.68 -4.23 -0.87
N TYR A 45 -5.63 -5.50 -0.47
CA TYR A 45 -5.80 -6.63 -1.37
C TYR A 45 -7.22 -6.77 -1.91
N GLU A 46 -8.24 -6.61 -1.06
CA GLU A 46 -9.65 -6.66 -1.46
C GLU A 46 -9.98 -5.57 -2.47
N GLU A 47 -9.48 -4.35 -2.25
CA GLU A 47 -9.70 -3.26 -3.20
C GLU A 47 -9.09 -3.59 -4.58
N TYR A 48 -7.87 -4.14 -4.62
CA TYR A 48 -7.25 -4.58 -5.88
C TYR A 48 -8.16 -5.55 -6.63
N ARG A 49 -8.68 -6.56 -5.94
CA ARG A 49 -9.54 -7.60 -6.52
C ARG A 49 -10.89 -7.07 -6.97
N ASN A 50 -11.47 -6.14 -6.21
CA ASN A 50 -12.72 -5.48 -6.59
C ASN A 50 -12.57 -4.70 -7.90
N ILE A 51 -11.44 -3.99 -8.08
CA ILE A 51 -11.17 -3.26 -9.32
C ILE A 51 -10.92 -4.22 -10.49
N GLU A 52 -10.22 -5.34 -10.30
CA GLU A 52 -10.09 -6.37 -11.35
C GLU A 52 -11.45 -6.89 -11.81
N GLN A 53 -12.35 -7.23 -10.88
CA GLN A 53 -13.70 -7.68 -11.21
C GLN A 53 -14.53 -6.58 -11.89
N ALA A 54 -14.44 -5.35 -11.40
CA ALA A 54 -15.14 -4.21 -11.99
C ALA A 54 -14.69 -3.95 -13.44
N LYS A 55 -13.42 -4.20 -13.78
CA LYS A 55 -12.93 -4.17 -15.16
C LYS A 55 -13.51 -5.28 -16.01
N GLU A 56 -13.55 -6.51 -15.50
CA GLU A 56 -14.19 -7.64 -16.20
C GLU A 56 -15.67 -7.35 -16.54
N MET A 57 -16.35 -6.60 -15.66
CA MET A 57 -17.73 -6.14 -15.87
C MET A 57 -17.86 -4.88 -16.74
N GLY A 58 -16.75 -4.29 -17.20
CA GLY A 58 -16.73 -3.09 -18.04
C GLY A 58 -16.97 -1.77 -17.31
N VAL A 59 -16.91 -1.74 -15.97
CA VAL A 59 -17.07 -0.52 -15.16
C VAL A 59 -15.87 0.40 -15.31
N TYR A 60 -14.67 -0.17 -15.36
CA TYR A 60 -13.42 0.54 -15.61
C TYR A 60 -12.80 0.11 -16.94
N PRO A 61 -12.12 1.02 -17.66
CA PRO A 61 -11.33 0.64 -18.84
C PRO A 61 -10.24 -0.37 -18.47
N PHE A 62 -10.08 -1.41 -19.30
CA PHE A 62 -9.02 -2.41 -19.10
C PHE A 62 -7.61 -1.81 -19.16
N GLU A 63 -7.42 -0.76 -19.96
CA GLU A 63 -6.14 -0.10 -20.19
C GLU A 63 -5.64 0.72 -19.00
N GLN A 64 -6.53 1.16 -18.11
CA GLN A 64 -6.11 1.86 -16.89
C GLN A 64 -5.43 0.89 -15.93
N SER A 65 -4.49 1.35 -15.10
CA SER A 65 -3.88 0.46 -14.10
C SER A 65 -4.85 0.16 -12.95
N THR A 66 -4.97 -1.12 -12.58
CA THR A 66 -5.77 -1.54 -11.41
C THR A 66 -5.22 -0.91 -10.12
N ALA A 67 -3.89 -0.86 -9.99
CA ALA A 67 -3.22 -0.30 -8.82
C ALA A 67 -3.41 1.22 -8.71
N GLU A 68 -3.44 1.94 -9.83
CA GLU A 68 -3.72 3.39 -9.84
C GLU A 68 -5.13 3.72 -9.35
N ILE A 69 -6.13 2.98 -9.84
CA ILE A 69 -7.52 3.16 -9.42
C ILE A 69 -7.68 2.83 -7.93
N ALA A 70 -7.13 1.69 -7.50
CA ALA A 70 -7.24 1.27 -6.10
C ALA A 70 -6.50 2.21 -5.14
N ALA A 71 -5.31 2.70 -5.52
CA ALA A 71 -4.57 3.70 -4.75
C ALA A 71 -5.37 5.02 -4.63
N ALA A 72 -6.02 5.45 -5.72
CA ALA A 72 -6.88 6.63 -5.71
C ALA A 72 -8.10 6.45 -4.80
N ASN A 73 -8.76 5.29 -4.83
CA ASN A 73 -9.92 4.97 -3.99
C ASN A 73 -9.57 4.94 -2.50
N LEU A 74 -8.38 4.47 -2.15
CA LEU A 74 -7.88 4.46 -0.77
C LEU A 74 -7.18 5.77 -0.38
N HIS A 75 -7.21 6.79 -1.25
CA HIS A 75 -6.59 8.10 -1.03
C HIS A 75 -5.12 8.02 -0.63
N MET A 76 -4.36 7.17 -1.33
CA MET A 76 -2.96 6.93 -1.01
C MET A 76 -2.05 7.03 -2.24
N PRO A 77 -0.76 7.37 -2.05
CA PRO A 77 0.20 7.38 -3.14
C PRO A 77 0.36 5.99 -3.76
N ILE A 78 0.48 5.90 -5.08
CA ILE A 78 0.58 4.63 -5.79
C ILE A 78 1.75 3.77 -5.33
N GLY A 79 2.96 4.32 -5.22
CA GLY A 79 4.12 3.53 -4.78
C GLY A 79 3.94 2.97 -3.36
N THR A 80 3.21 3.68 -2.50
CA THR A 80 2.85 3.19 -1.16
C THR A 80 1.83 2.05 -1.24
N TYR A 81 0.82 2.18 -2.11
CA TYR A 81 -0.17 1.13 -2.33
C TYR A 81 0.48 -0.16 -2.86
N GLU A 82 1.35 -0.05 -3.85
CA GLU A 82 2.06 -1.20 -4.44
C GLU A 82 2.92 -1.93 -3.41
N ALA A 83 3.68 -1.19 -2.59
CA ALA A 83 4.47 -1.79 -1.52
C ALA A 83 3.60 -2.56 -0.50
N PHE A 84 2.44 -2.01 -0.14
CA PHE A 84 1.50 -2.70 0.75
C PHE A 84 0.79 -3.88 0.09
N LEU A 85 0.50 -3.79 -1.21
CA LEU A 85 -0.08 -4.89 -1.97
C LEU A 85 0.88 -6.08 -2.05
N ASP A 86 2.16 -5.83 -2.29
CA ASP A 86 3.20 -6.87 -2.28
C ASP A 86 3.33 -7.52 -0.90
N GLN A 87 3.30 -6.70 0.16
CA GLN A 87 3.30 -7.21 1.52
C GLN A 87 2.05 -8.04 1.85
N ALA A 88 0.88 -7.64 1.34
CA ALA A 88 -0.36 -8.39 1.51
C ALA A 88 -0.29 -9.76 0.80
N ARG A 89 0.18 -9.79 -0.45
CA ARG A 89 0.36 -11.02 -1.24
C ARG A 89 1.30 -12.01 -0.57
N ALA A 90 2.50 -11.54 -0.17
CA ALA A 90 3.48 -12.37 0.51
C ALA A 90 2.91 -13.02 1.78
N ARG A 91 2.04 -12.30 2.51
CA ARG A 91 1.43 -12.79 3.75
C ARG A 91 0.32 -13.82 3.49
N ILE A 92 -0.45 -13.67 2.42
CA ILE A 92 -1.44 -14.66 1.97
C ILE A 92 -0.75 -15.95 1.51
N ASP A 93 0.32 -15.83 0.72
CA ASP A 93 1.10 -16.99 0.25
C ASP A 93 1.70 -17.80 1.40
N MET A 94 2.12 -17.14 2.48
CA MET A 94 2.57 -17.83 3.70
C MET A 94 1.46 -18.56 4.45
N LEU A 95 0.20 -18.12 4.35
CA LEU A 95 -0.95 -18.74 5.02
C LEU A 95 -1.53 -19.92 4.23
N LEU A 96 -1.27 -19.98 2.92
CA LEU A 96 -1.72 -21.06 2.03
C LEU A 96 -0.74 -22.23 1.93
N ARG A 97 0.42 -22.13 2.60
CA ARG A 97 1.44 -23.19 2.71
C ARG A 97 1.37 -23.88 4.06
#